data_AF-A0A950ILC7-F1
#
_entry.id   AF-A0A950ILC7-F1
#
_cell.length_a   1.000
_cell.length_b   1.000
_cell.length_c   1.000
_cell.angle_alpha   90.00
_cell.angle_beta   90.00
_cell.angle_gamma   90.00
#
_symmetry.space_group_name_H-M   'P 1'
#
loop_
_entity.id
_entity.type
_entity.pdbx_description
1 polymer ?
#
loop_
_entity_poly.entity_id
_entity_poly.type
_entity_poly.pdbx_seq_one_letter_code
_entity_poly.pdbx_strand_id
1 'polypeptide(L)'
;MGTVTKTVGTSSRQYSTLSAAIASIPSNLVTDGNNYVIQLYNDSEFTGTPPLGNVSGFTTDASHTITINCGSGQSFYDNANKTTNKLQYNQSYGVGLRATSTGSGSAVIAVSTDYVTVQGLQISDGGQTQAAISQTGTATHSVFENLVCESSFTSSGSGAISLTGATAVNCLALNNAGGTGCISQGSNSIFVAITSVQVGSANNYGFRGNYDSPLYLDCVSMGFGTAFKSGTSGSSDYNCSGDTTAPGSHSLKSKTYANQFVNNSNSSSRDFRVKSGADLINAGTPESSYTGGLDIINQTRSSSTPTIGAWEYISGGGVTVNLSGQGFTFTQANVSEGTALTLSGSTPTFTQGTVAPNFGMNLTGTASNFTQASVAMGLVINPSAQNLSFTQGSVMPSWTVGLSGINIAMTPANIVPNLGLMLNDQAMNFTAANLGPFAASAFLNSQPLNFTTGFLNGGAPTLPEEYITFARRKTRM
;
A
#
# COMPACT_ATOMS: atom_id res chain seq x y z
N MET A 1 -35.31 2.54 -17.74
CA MET A 1 -33.92 2.62 -18.22
C MET A 1 -33.20 1.39 -17.74
N GLY A 2 -32.85 0.48 -18.66
CA GLY A 2 -32.10 -0.73 -18.33
C GLY A 2 -30.61 -0.44 -18.19
N THR A 3 -29.89 -1.31 -17.48
CA THR A 3 -28.43 -1.36 -17.53
C THR A 3 -28.04 -2.67 -18.22
N VAL A 4 -27.34 -2.57 -19.34
CA VAL A 4 -26.82 -3.71 -20.09
C VAL A 4 -25.38 -3.94 -19.68
N THR A 5 -25.10 -5.10 -19.08
CA THR A 5 -23.73 -5.47 -18.68
C THR A 5 -23.08 -6.34 -19.74
N LYS A 6 -21.83 -6.00 -20.08
CA LYS A 6 -20.95 -6.69 -21.02
C LYS A 6 -19.75 -7.20 -20.24
N THR A 7 -19.56 -8.51 -20.16
CA THR A 7 -18.43 -9.12 -19.44
C THR A 7 -17.26 -9.41 -20.38
N VAL A 8 -16.05 -9.08 -19.94
CA VAL A 8 -14.83 -9.15 -20.75
C VAL A 8 -13.73 -9.91 -20.01
N GLY A 9 -13.09 -10.85 -20.69
CA GLY A 9 -12.00 -11.67 -20.15
C GLY A 9 -11.74 -12.90 -21.00
N THR A 10 -10.66 -13.61 -20.74
CA THR A 10 -10.25 -14.79 -21.51
C THR A 10 -10.98 -16.08 -21.14
N SER A 11 -11.71 -16.11 -20.02
CA SER A 11 -12.36 -17.32 -19.51
C SER A 11 -13.87 -17.15 -19.31
N SER A 12 -14.67 -17.76 -20.20
CA SER A 12 -16.14 -17.85 -20.09
C SER A 12 -16.85 -16.50 -20.00
N ARG A 13 -16.35 -15.47 -20.69
CA ARG A 13 -16.94 -14.12 -20.77
C ARG A 13 -17.64 -13.90 -22.10
N GLN A 14 -18.51 -12.89 -22.16
CA GLN A 14 -19.23 -12.55 -23.41
C GLN A 14 -18.28 -12.07 -24.51
N TYR A 15 -17.20 -11.39 -24.13
CA TYR A 15 -16.19 -10.89 -25.05
C TYR A 15 -14.79 -11.22 -24.54
N SER A 16 -13.87 -11.52 -25.46
CA SER A 16 -12.47 -11.76 -25.12
C SER A 16 -11.63 -10.47 -25.05
N THR A 17 -12.11 -9.37 -25.62
CA THR A 17 -11.41 -8.09 -25.64
C THR A 17 -12.32 -6.91 -25.30
N LEU A 18 -11.74 -5.86 -24.72
CA LEU A 18 -12.44 -4.60 -24.44
C LEU A 18 -12.96 -3.96 -25.74
N SER A 19 -12.14 -3.96 -26.80
CA SER A 19 -12.53 -3.45 -28.12
C SER A 19 -13.76 -4.14 -28.70
N ALA A 20 -13.87 -5.47 -28.58
CA ALA A 20 -15.03 -6.22 -29.07
C ALA A 20 -16.29 -5.92 -28.25
N ALA A 21 -16.15 -5.73 -26.93
CA ALA A 21 -17.27 -5.32 -26.08
C ALA A 21 -17.78 -3.93 -26.44
N ILE A 22 -16.88 -2.95 -26.62
CA ILE A 22 -17.25 -1.58 -27.03
C ILE A 22 -17.93 -1.57 -28.40
N ALA A 23 -17.40 -2.30 -29.38
CA ALA A 23 -17.98 -2.39 -30.72
C ALA A 23 -19.40 -2.99 -30.74
N SER A 24 -19.81 -3.68 -29.68
CA SER A 24 -21.15 -4.27 -29.55
C SER A 24 -22.20 -3.33 -28.97
N ILE A 25 -21.81 -2.12 -28.54
CA ILE A 25 -22.71 -1.10 -27.98
C ILE A 25 -23.39 -0.36 -29.16
N PRO A 26 -24.70 -0.11 -29.13
CA PRO A 26 -25.37 0.73 -30.13
C PRO A 26 -24.76 2.13 -30.17
N SER A 27 -24.66 2.73 -31.35
CA SER A 27 -24.07 4.08 -31.51
C SER A 27 -24.92 5.21 -30.92
N ASN A 28 -26.18 4.97 -30.57
CA ASN A 28 -27.06 5.96 -29.97
C ASN A 28 -27.78 5.40 -28.75
N LEU A 29 -27.21 5.66 -27.55
CA LEU A 29 -27.74 5.13 -26.29
C LEU A 29 -29.04 5.82 -25.87
N VAL A 30 -29.24 7.07 -26.32
CA VAL A 30 -30.47 7.84 -26.03
C VAL A 30 -31.67 7.20 -26.72
N THR A 31 -31.51 6.73 -27.96
CA THR A 31 -32.57 6.01 -28.69
C THR A 31 -32.72 4.58 -28.20
N ASP A 32 -31.61 3.92 -27.84
CA ASP A 32 -31.62 2.56 -27.27
C ASP A 32 -32.25 2.52 -25.86
N GLY A 33 -32.19 3.61 -25.09
CA GLY A 33 -32.82 3.77 -23.79
C GLY A 33 -32.11 3.05 -22.63
N ASN A 34 -30.86 2.63 -22.83
CA ASN A 34 -30.07 1.86 -21.85
C ASN A 34 -28.73 2.52 -21.52
N ASN A 35 -28.26 2.23 -20.31
CA ASN A 35 -26.87 2.42 -19.90
C ASN A 35 -26.06 1.17 -20.22
N TYR A 36 -24.78 1.34 -20.51
CA TYR A 36 -23.88 0.21 -20.81
C TYR A 36 -22.72 0.15 -19.83
N VAL A 37 -22.54 -1.02 -19.22
CA VAL A 37 -21.43 -1.31 -18.30
C VAL A 37 -20.57 -2.41 -18.88
N ILE A 38 -19.28 -2.14 -19.09
CA ILE A 38 -18.28 -3.11 -19.50
C ILE A 38 -17.47 -3.53 -18.28
N GLN A 39 -17.64 -4.77 -17.84
CA GLN A 39 -16.94 -5.37 -16.70
C GLN A 39 -15.77 -6.24 -17.17
N LEU A 40 -14.56 -5.79 -16.88
CA LEU A 40 -13.34 -6.55 -17.12
C LEU A 40 -13.05 -7.48 -15.93
N TYR A 41 -12.64 -8.70 -16.21
CA TYR A 41 -12.28 -9.70 -15.19
C TYR A 41 -10.77 -9.96 -15.19
N ASN A 42 -10.20 -10.18 -14.01
CA ASN A 42 -8.77 -10.42 -13.83
C ASN A 42 -8.41 -11.90 -14.06
N ASP A 43 -8.90 -12.48 -15.16
CA ASP A 43 -8.51 -13.83 -15.57
C ASP A 43 -7.15 -13.85 -16.31
N SER A 44 -6.75 -12.72 -16.86
CA SER A 44 -5.47 -12.50 -17.57
C SER A 44 -5.19 -11.00 -17.74
N GLU A 45 -3.94 -10.65 -18.06
CA GLU A 45 -3.58 -9.28 -18.49
C GLU A 45 -4.12 -9.02 -19.90
N PHE A 46 -4.83 -7.90 -20.08
CA PHE A 46 -5.30 -7.49 -21.40
C PHE A 46 -4.14 -6.82 -22.15
N THR A 47 -3.54 -7.55 -23.07
CA THR A 47 -2.37 -7.08 -23.84
C THR A 47 -2.67 -6.94 -25.33
N GLY A 48 -2.09 -5.93 -26.00
CA GLY A 48 -2.17 -5.81 -27.46
C GLY A 48 -1.71 -4.46 -28.02
N THR A 49 -1.97 -4.22 -29.30
CA THR A 49 -1.75 -2.93 -29.97
C THR A 49 -2.80 -1.90 -29.55
N PRO A 50 -2.42 -0.73 -29.01
CA PRO A 50 -3.38 0.31 -28.69
C PRO A 50 -4.10 0.89 -29.92
N PRO A 51 -5.35 1.38 -29.77
CA PRO A 51 -6.11 1.36 -28.52
C PRO A 51 -6.69 -0.02 -28.21
N LEU A 52 -6.57 -0.46 -26.95
CA LEU A 52 -7.26 -1.66 -26.46
C LEU A 52 -8.74 -1.39 -26.20
N GLY A 53 -9.07 -0.14 -25.85
CA GLY A 53 -10.44 0.38 -25.80
C GLY A 53 -10.52 1.73 -26.49
N ASN A 54 -11.38 1.87 -27.49
CA ASN A 54 -11.65 3.13 -28.16
C ASN A 54 -13.14 3.47 -28.02
N VAL A 55 -13.48 4.40 -27.13
CA VAL A 55 -14.86 4.84 -26.87
C VAL A 55 -15.13 6.11 -27.68
N SER A 56 -15.63 5.92 -28.89
CA SER A 56 -15.86 7.01 -29.85
C SER A 56 -17.10 6.74 -30.70
N GLY A 57 -17.77 7.81 -31.17
CA GLY A 57 -18.89 7.71 -32.11
C GLY A 57 -20.23 7.36 -31.48
N PHE A 58 -20.33 7.46 -30.15
CA PHE A 58 -21.58 7.26 -29.42
C PHE A 58 -22.31 8.58 -29.16
N THR A 59 -23.64 8.55 -29.26
CA THR A 59 -24.53 9.59 -28.72
C THR A 59 -24.95 9.18 -27.31
N THR A 60 -24.55 9.98 -26.33
CA THR A 60 -24.77 9.77 -24.88
C THR A 60 -25.33 11.03 -24.24
N ASP A 61 -25.90 10.90 -23.04
CA ASP A 61 -26.30 12.02 -22.18
C ASP A 61 -26.12 11.65 -20.69
N ALA A 62 -26.46 12.55 -19.79
CA ALA A 62 -26.33 12.35 -18.33
C ALA A 62 -27.12 11.13 -17.78
N SER A 63 -28.06 10.60 -18.55
CA SER A 63 -28.88 9.44 -18.21
C SER A 63 -28.58 8.20 -19.08
N HIS A 64 -27.76 8.33 -20.12
CA HIS A 64 -27.41 7.27 -21.07
C HIS A 64 -25.89 7.19 -21.23
N THR A 65 -25.25 6.48 -20.31
CA THR A 65 -23.80 6.52 -20.08
C THR A 65 -23.12 5.21 -20.47
N ILE A 66 -21.79 5.30 -20.64
CA ILE A 66 -20.91 4.13 -20.81
C ILE A 66 -19.96 4.08 -19.62
N THR A 67 -19.93 2.95 -18.91
CA THR A 67 -18.99 2.71 -17.81
C THR A 67 -18.07 1.55 -18.17
N ILE A 68 -16.76 1.75 -18.05
CA ILE A 68 -15.74 0.70 -18.12
C ILE A 68 -15.20 0.50 -16.71
N ASN A 69 -15.43 -0.67 -16.13
CA ASN A 69 -14.98 -0.99 -14.77
C ASN A 69 -14.55 -2.45 -14.64
N CYS A 70 -14.12 -2.80 -13.43
CA CYS A 70 -13.86 -4.19 -13.06
C CYS A 70 -15.17 -4.92 -12.71
N GLY A 71 -15.21 -6.22 -12.99
CA GLY A 71 -16.16 -7.12 -12.33
C GLY A 71 -15.97 -7.08 -10.81
N SER A 72 -17.00 -7.46 -10.05
CA SER A 72 -16.93 -7.46 -8.58
C SER A 72 -15.76 -8.30 -8.07
N GLY A 73 -14.94 -7.72 -7.20
CA GLY A 73 -13.79 -8.40 -6.61
C GLY A 73 -12.56 -8.48 -7.52
N GLN A 74 -12.58 -7.83 -8.69
CA GLN A 74 -11.52 -7.95 -9.71
C GLN A 74 -10.57 -6.75 -9.73
N SER A 75 -10.91 -5.65 -9.05
CA SER A 75 -10.08 -4.44 -9.01
C SER A 75 -8.88 -4.60 -8.07
N PHE A 76 -7.84 -3.78 -8.28
CA PHE A 76 -6.73 -3.68 -7.35
C PHE A 76 -7.16 -3.17 -5.96
N TYR A 77 -8.23 -2.38 -5.89
CA TYR A 77 -8.82 -1.91 -4.63
C TYR A 77 -9.76 -2.93 -3.97
N ASP A 78 -10.05 -4.05 -4.65
CA ASP A 78 -10.79 -5.19 -4.07
C ASP A 78 -9.84 -6.28 -3.56
N ASN A 79 -8.54 -6.14 -3.83
CA ASN A 79 -7.54 -7.13 -3.44
C ASN A 79 -7.50 -7.30 -1.91
N ALA A 80 -7.41 -8.54 -1.43
CA ALA A 80 -7.33 -8.85 0.00
C ALA A 80 -6.16 -8.14 0.70
N ASN A 81 -5.06 -7.92 -0.02
CA ASN A 81 -3.85 -7.25 0.45
C ASN A 81 -3.77 -5.78 0.03
N LYS A 82 -4.87 -5.14 -0.36
CA LYS A 82 -4.85 -3.77 -0.94
C LYS A 82 -4.14 -2.72 -0.08
N THR A 83 -4.15 -2.85 1.24
CA THR A 83 -3.47 -1.92 2.18
C THR A 83 -1.96 -2.16 2.27
N THR A 84 -1.50 -3.37 1.96
CA THR A 84 -0.09 -3.78 2.04
C THR A 84 0.59 -3.88 0.67
N ASN A 85 -0.18 -4.07 -0.39
CA ASN A 85 0.29 -4.06 -1.77
C ASN A 85 0.90 -2.71 -2.11
N LYS A 86 2.02 -2.74 -2.83
CA LYS A 86 2.68 -1.54 -3.33
C LYS A 86 1.74 -0.78 -4.26
N LEU A 87 1.66 0.54 -4.12
CA LEU A 87 0.89 1.36 -5.05
C LEU A 87 1.68 1.56 -6.36
N GLN A 88 1.48 0.65 -7.31
CA GLN A 88 2.06 0.63 -8.65
C GLN A 88 1.30 -0.37 -9.53
N TYR A 89 1.56 -0.36 -10.84
CA TYR A 89 0.98 -1.37 -11.73
C TYR A 89 1.49 -2.77 -11.39
N ASN A 90 0.57 -3.70 -11.15
CA ASN A 90 0.84 -5.13 -11.08
C ASN A 90 -0.45 -5.91 -11.38
N GLN A 91 -0.45 -6.70 -12.46
CA GLN A 91 -1.60 -7.53 -12.85
C GLN A 91 -2.05 -8.49 -11.73
N SER A 92 -1.14 -8.95 -10.87
CA SER A 92 -1.52 -9.83 -9.76
C SER A 92 -2.39 -9.14 -8.70
N TYR A 93 -2.48 -7.81 -8.72
CA TYR A 93 -3.33 -7.05 -7.79
C TYR A 93 -4.77 -6.90 -8.28
N GLY A 94 -5.00 -6.87 -9.60
CA GLY A 94 -6.31 -6.63 -10.19
C GLY A 94 -6.24 -6.50 -11.72
N VAL A 95 -7.35 -6.16 -12.37
CA VAL A 95 -7.40 -5.99 -13.84
C VAL A 95 -6.34 -5.00 -14.33
N GLY A 96 -5.44 -5.47 -15.20
CA GLY A 96 -4.47 -4.66 -15.90
C GLY A 96 -4.62 -4.71 -17.42
N LEU A 97 -4.39 -3.55 -18.04
CA LEU A 97 -4.31 -3.36 -19.48
C LEU A 97 -2.90 -2.89 -19.84
N ARG A 98 -2.26 -3.52 -20.83
CA ARG A 98 -0.89 -3.18 -21.22
C ARG A 98 -0.73 -3.17 -22.73
N ALA A 99 -0.19 -2.07 -23.26
CA ALA A 99 0.23 -2.03 -24.65
C ALA A 99 1.47 -2.91 -24.90
N THR A 100 1.54 -3.56 -26.07
CA THR A 100 2.70 -4.40 -26.44
C THR A 100 3.51 -3.89 -27.64
N SER A 101 2.96 -3.01 -28.48
CA SER A 101 3.57 -2.64 -29.77
C SER A 101 3.98 -1.17 -29.85
N THR A 102 5.28 -0.85 -30.00
CA THR A 102 5.83 0.52 -30.14
C THR A 102 5.26 1.31 -31.35
N GLY A 103 4.73 2.51 -31.15
CA GLY A 103 4.48 3.52 -32.20
C GLY A 103 3.04 3.68 -32.72
N SER A 104 2.02 3.18 -32.02
CA SER A 104 0.61 3.24 -32.50
C SER A 104 -0.04 4.63 -32.51
N GLY A 105 0.63 5.66 -31.99
CA GLY A 105 0.09 7.03 -31.92
C GLY A 105 -1.20 7.18 -31.11
N SER A 106 -1.61 6.14 -30.36
CA SER A 106 -2.89 6.06 -29.64
C SER A 106 -2.69 5.58 -28.21
N ALA A 107 -3.54 6.04 -27.29
CA ALA A 107 -3.54 5.64 -25.89
C ALA A 107 -4.10 4.22 -25.72
N VAL A 108 -3.78 3.56 -24.61
CA VAL A 108 -4.30 2.22 -24.30
C VAL A 108 -5.82 2.25 -24.22
N ILE A 109 -6.36 3.26 -23.54
CA ILE A 109 -7.77 3.62 -23.62
C ILE A 109 -7.89 5.03 -24.18
N ALA A 110 -8.58 5.15 -25.31
CA ALA A 110 -8.92 6.41 -25.96
C ALA A 110 -10.42 6.69 -25.80
N VAL A 111 -10.77 7.91 -25.38
CA VAL A 111 -12.15 8.35 -25.17
C VAL A 111 -12.39 9.65 -25.93
N SER A 112 -13.43 9.69 -26.75
CA SER A 112 -13.90 10.93 -27.42
C SER A 112 -15.42 11.09 -27.36
N THR A 113 -16.09 10.27 -26.56
CA THR A 113 -17.53 10.31 -26.27
C THR A 113 -17.74 10.91 -24.89
N ASP A 114 -18.81 11.68 -24.73
CA ASP A 114 -19.15 12.30 -23.44
C ASP A 114 -19.86 11.34 -22.48
N TYR A 115 -19.91 11.67 -21.18
CA TYR A 115 -20.55 10.83 -20.16
C TYR A 115 -19.99 9.39 -20.09
N VAL A 116 -18.66 9.27 -20.19
CA VAL A 116 -17.95 8.00 -20.03
C VAL A 116 -17.29 7.95 -18.64
N THR A 117 -17.44 6.84 -17.94
CA THR A 117 -16.70 6.58 -16.70
C THR A 117 -15.70 5.45 -16.90
N VAL A 118 -14.45 5.63 -16.47
CA VAL A 118 -13.43 4.58 -16.43
C VAL A 118 -12.94 4.43 -14.99
N GLN A 119 -13.10 3.25 -14.40
CA GLN A 119 -12.85 3.05 -12.97
C GLN A 119 -12.12 1.73 -12.63
N GLY A 120 -11.19 1.82 -11.66
CA GLY A 120 -10.64 0.64 -10.97
C GLY A 120 -9.63 -0.18 -11.78
N LEU A 121 -9.12 0.38 -12.87
CA LEU A 121 -8.19 -0.30 -13.77
C LEU A 121 -6.74 0.07 -13.48
N GLN A 122 -5.85 -0.86 -13.78
CA GLN A 122 -4.42 -0.58 -13.93
C GLN A 122 -4.09 -0.53 -15.43
N ILE A 123 -3.40 0.50 -15.88
CA ILE A 123 -3.18 0.77 -17.31
C ILE A 123 -1.72 1.14 -17.53
N SER A 124 -1.04 0.41 -18.39
CA SER A 124 0.35 0.67 -18.76
C SER A 124 0.49 0.86 -20.25
N ASP A 125 1.14 1.96 -20.65
CA ASP A 125 1.46 2.21 -22.05
C ASP A 125 2.60 1.31 -22.59
N GLY A 126 3.20 0.43 -21.77
CA GLY A 126 4.28 -0.46 -22.22
C GLY A 126 5.47 0.21 -22.93
N GLY A 127 5.70 1.52 -22.74
CA GLY A 127 6.71 2.28 -23.48
C GLY A 127 6.26 2.85 -24.83
N GLN A 128 4.96 3.09 -25.00
CA GLN A 128 4.37 3.65 -26.23
C GLN A 128 4.58 5.15 -26.43
N THR A 129 4.19 5.61 -27.62
CA THR A 129 4.26 7.01 -28.05
C THR A 129 3.13 7.92 -27.56
N GLN A 130 2.21 7.44 -26.70
CA GLN A 130 1.10 8.25 -26.18
C GLN A 130 0.77 7.87 -24.71
N ALA A 131 -0.40 8.24 -24.21
CA ALA A 131 -0.82 8.09 -22.82
C ALA A 131 -1.32 6.67 -22.48
N ALA A 132 -1.38 6.33 -21.18
CA ALA A 132 -2.13 5.18 -20.73
C ALA A 132 -3.64 5.42 -20.96
N ILE A 133 -4.11 6.61 -20.58
CA ILE A 133 -5.46 7.11 -20.91
C ILE A 133 -5.36 8.43 -21.66
N SER A 134 -6.10 8.54 -22.76
CA SER A 134 -6.32 9.81 -23.44
C SER A 134 -7.80 10.06 -23.66
N GLN A 135 -8.25 11.26 -23.29
CA GLN A 135 -9.54 11.80 -23.66
C GLN A 135 -9.34 13.05 -24.53
N THR A 136 -9.89 13.01 -25.74
CA THR A 136 -9.77 14.06 -26.75
C THR A 136 -11.15 14.52 -27.22
N GLY A 137 -11.18 15.62 -27.98
CA GLY A 137 -12.41 16.16 -28.54
C GLY A 137 -13.21 17.01 -27.55
N THR A 138 -14.53 17.03 -27.71
CA THR A 138 -15.46 17.91 -26.98
C THR A 138 -16.16 17.23 -25.80
N ALA A 139 -15.72 16.04 -25.39
CA ALA A 139 -16.28 15.34 -24.23
C ALA A 139 -15.85 16.04 -22.93
N THR A 140 -16.79 16.58 -22.15
CA THR A 140 -16.48 17.39 -20.94
C THR A 140 -17.12 16.87 -19.65
N HIS A 141 -17.80 15.74 -19.70
CA HIS A 141 -18.53 15.15 -18.57
C HIS A 141 -18.09 13.70 -18.30
N SER A 142 -16.89 13.34 -18.77
CA SER A 142 -16.29 12.03 -18.48
C SER A 142 -15.53 12.04 -17.16
N VAL A 143 -15.49 10.88 -16.49
CA VAL A 143 -14.86 10.68 -15.18
C VAL A 143 -13.87 9.53 -15.24
N PHE A 144 -12.67 9.76 -14.71
CA PHE A 144 -11.58 8.79 -14.64
C PHE A 144 -11.17 8.62 -13.18
N GLU A 145 -11.51 7.50 -12.56
CA GLU A 145 -11.41 7.38 -11.10
C GLU A 145 -10.77 6.08 -10.63
N ASN A 146 -10.02 6.15 -9.52
CA ASN A 146 -9.38 4.99 -8.92
C ASN A 146 -8.52 4.22 -9.96
N LEU A 147 -7.61 4.94 -10.64
CA LEU A 147 -6.78 4.38 -11.71
C LEU A 147 -5.31 4.36 -11.33
N VAL A 148 -4.62 3.30 -11.76
CA VAL A 148 -3.14 3.25 -11.76
C VAL A 148 -2.67 3.33 -13.19
N CYS A 149 -2.17 4.50 -13.59
CA CYS A 149 -1.71 4.77 -14.95
C CYS A 149 -0.19 4.88 -14.98
N GLU A 150 0.46 3.97 -15.69
CA GLU A 150 1.91 4.01 -15.93
C GLU A 150 2.22 4.34 -17.39
N SER A 151 3.12 5.29 -17.57
CA SER A 151 3.73 5.62 -18.85
C SER A 151 5.24 5.39 -18.79
N SER A 152 5.81 4.96 -19.91
CA SER A 152 7.27 4.98 -20.13
C SER A 152 7.63 5.77 -21.39
N PHE A 153 6.76 6.72 -21.78
CA PHE A 153 6.96 7.55 -22.95
C PHE A 153 8.12 8.54 -22.76
N THR A 154 9.00 8.62 -23.76
CA THR A 154 10.21 9.44 -23.74
C THR A 154 10.10 10.74 -24.53
N SER A 155 9.08 10.89 -25.39
CA SER A 155 8.98 12.05 -26.28
C SER A 155 7.94 13.07 -25.81
N SER A 156 7.89 14.23 -26.47
CA SER A 156 7.10 15.37 -26.03
C SER A 156 5.67 15.32 -26.58
N GLY A 157 4.69 14.98 -25.75
CA GLY A 157 3.29 15.09 -26.20
C GLY A 157 2.21 14.74 -25.18
N SER A 158 2.36 13.66 -24.41
CA SER A 158 1.29 13.13 -23.56
C SER A 158 1.86 12.53 -22.28
N GLY A 159 1.21 12.81 -21.15
CA GLY A 159 1.50 12.11 -19.89
C GLY A 159 0.79 10.77 -19.81
N ALA A 160 0.98 10.02 -18.71
CA ALA A 160 0.23 8.80 -18.41
C ALA A 160 -1.30 9.02 -18.48
N ILE A 161 -1.76 10.20 -18.07
CA ILE A 161 -3.16 10.64 -18.20
C ILE A 161 -3.19 11.90 -19.06
N SER A 162 -4.00 11.92 -20.11
CA SER A 162 -4.20 13.06 -21.00
C SER A 162 -5.69 13.38 -21.14
N LEU A 163 -6.18 14.49 -20.56
CA LEU A 163 -7.63 14.80 -20.53
C LEU A 163 -7.97 16.14 -21.17
N THR A 164 -9.19 16.32 -21.68
CA THR A 164 -9.67 17.61 -22.19
C THR A 164 -11.08 17.86 -21.69
N GLY A 165 -11.21 18.57 -20.57
CA GLY A 165 -12.50 18.93 -19.98
C GLY A 165 -13.12 17.84 -19.11
N ALA A 166 -12.39 16.77 -18.80
CA ALA A 166 -12.86 15.69 -17.92
C ALA A 166 -12.35 15.83 -16.48
N THR A 167 -12.89 14.98 -15.60
CA THR A 167 -12.48 14.86 -14.21
C THR A 167 -11.64 13.60 -14.01
N ALA A 168 -10.50 13.72 -13.33
CA ALA A 168 -9.78 12.59 -12.76
C ALA A 168 -9.74 12.67 -11.23
N VAL A 169 -9.99 11.53 -10.57
CA VAL A 169 -10.07 11.46 -9.10
C VAL A 169 -9.36 10.22 -8.58
N ASN A 170 -8.59 10.35 -7.49
CA ASN A 170 -7.94 9.21 -6.82
C ASN A 170 -7.09 8.37 -7.80
N CYS A 171 -6.26 9.00 -8.62
CA CYS A 171 -5.41 8.28 -9.58
C CYS A 171 -3.93 8.38 -9.22
N LEU A 172 -3.19 7.31 -9.50
CA LEU A 172 -1.75 7.33 -9.63
C LEU A 172 -1.39 7.55 -11.11
N ALA A 173 -0.64 8.60 -11.40
CA ALA A 173 -0.03 8.85 -12.71
C ALA A 173 1.49 8.75 -12.55
N LEU A 174 2.08 7.72 -13.15
CA LEU A 174 3.51 7.45 -13.08
C LEU A 174 4.15 7.57 -14.46
N ASN A 175 5.27 8.27 -14.54
CA ASN A 175 6.14 8.26 -15.72
C ASN A 175 7.49 7.63 -15.35
N ASN A 176 7.80 6.52 -16.00
CA ASN A 176 9.03 5.74 -15.82
C ASN A 176 10.16 6.22 -16.74
N ALA A 177 9.90 7.19 -17.60
CA ALA A 177 10.82 7.68 -18.61
C ALA A 177 10.98 9.21 -18.54
N GLY A 178 11.97 9.73 -19.28
CA GLY A 178 12.29 11.15 -19.36
C GLY A 178 11.36 11.96 -20.28
N GLY A 179 10.13 11.53 -20.57
CA GLY A 179 9.20 12.24 -21.46
C GLY A 179 8.35 13.32 -20.79
N THR A 180 7.59 14.08 -21.59
CA THR A 180 6.91 15.30 -21.12
C THR A 180 5.60 15.01 -20.39
N GLY A 181 5.51 15.35 -19.10
CA GLY A 181 4.25 15.23 -18.36
C GLY A 181 4.08 13.87 -17.70
N CYS A 182 3.54 13.82 -16.48
CA CYS A 182 2.73 12.67 -16.05
C CYS A 182 1.26 12.88 -16.39
N ILE A 183 0.82 14.13 -16.35
CA ILE A 183 -0.54 14.54 -16.65
C ILE A 183 -0.47 15.68 -17.65
N SER A 184 -1.07 15.47 -18.81
CA SER A 184 -1.29 16.50 -19.82
C SER A 184 -2.76 16.84 -19.84
N GLN A 185 -3.10 18.11 -20.01
CA GLN A 185 -4.49 18.46 -20.19
C GLN A 185 -4.71 19.47 -21.31
N GLY A 186 -5.88 19.36 -21.93
CA GLY A 186 -6.54 20.44 -22.63
C GLY A 186 -7.40 21.27 -21.67
N SER A 187 -8.32 22.04 -22.23
CA SER A 187 -9.18 23.00 -21.56
C SER A 187 -9.99 22.44 -20.38
N ASN A 188 -10.04 23.17 -19.26
CA ASN A 188 -11.01 22.99 -18.14
C ASN A 188 -11.09 21.60 -17.48
N SER A 189 -9.98 20.86 -17.38
CA SER A 189 -9.98 19.57 -16.67
C SER A 189 -9.89 19.73 -15.15
N ILE A 190 -10.49 18.80 -14.40
CA ILE A 190 -10.47 18.78 -12.93
C ILE A 190 -9.66 17.57 -12.47
N PHE A 191 -8.72 17.80 -11.55
CA PHE A 191 -7.92 16.74 -10.94
C PHE A 191 -8.00 16.86 -9.43
N VAL A 192 -8.47 15.79 -8.78
CA VAL A 192 -8.63 15.74 -7.33
C VAL A 192 -7.91 14.52 -6.79
N ALA A 193 -7.14 14.68 -5.72
CA ALA A 193 -6.49 13.57 -5.04
C ALA A 193 -5.62 12.71 -5.98
N ILE A 194 -4.79 13.36 -6.80
CA ILE A 194 -3.92 12.68 -7.77
C ILE A 194 -2.50 12.58 -7.24
N THR A 195 -1.87 11.41 -7.35
CA THR A 195 -0.44 11.24 -7.13
C THR A 195 0.26 11.18 -8.47
N SER A 196 1.02 12.22 -8.82
CA SER A 196 1.81 12.34 -10.04
C SER A 196 3.30 12.19 -9.71
N VAL A 197 3.97 11.20 -10.29
CA VAL A 197 5.35 10.84 -9.93
C VAL A 197 6.19 10.49 -11.14
N GLN A 198 7.45 10.92 -11.14
CA GLN A 198 8.42 10.49 -12.15
C GLN A 198 9.58 9.73 -11.51
N VAL A 199 9.87 8.54 -12.07
CA VAL A 199 11.02 7.71 -11.70
C VAL A 199 12.02 7.79 -12.85
N GLY A 200 12.93 8.78 -12.82
CA GLY A 200 13.86 9.05 -13.92
C GLY A 200 14.46 10.45 -13.88
N SER A 201 14.99 10.95 -15.01
CA SER A 201 15.59 12.30 -15.06
C SER A 201 14.54 13.42 -15.06
N ALA A 202 14.68 14.37 -14.14
CA ALA A 202 13.71 15.41 -13.79
C ALA A 202 13.56 16.58 -14.78
N ASN A 203 13.49 16.36 -16.09
CA ASN A 203 13.46 17.47 -17.07
C ASN A 203 12.05 17.92 -17.50
N ASN A 204 10.99 17.46 -16.84
CA ASN A 204 9.63 17.59 -17.35
C ASN A 204 8.61 18.15 -16.36
N TYR A 205 7.36 18.22 -16.81
CA TYR A 205 6.22 18.65 -16.03
C TYR A 205 5.56 17.48 -15.29
N GLY A 206 5.08 17.67 -14.07
CA GLY A 206 4.17 16.70 -13.44
C GLY A 206 2.75 16.86 -13.96
N PHE A 207 2.23 18.07 -13.78
CA PHE A 207 0.95 18.54 -14.32
C PHE A 207 1.18 19.62 -15.37
N ARG A 208 0.61 19.44 -16.56
CA ARG A 208 0.79 20.35 -17.70
C ARG A 208 -0.54 20.85 -18.23
N GLY A 209 -0.81 22.14 -18.02
CA GLY A 209 -1.78 22.91 -18.78
C GLY A 209 -1.27 23.29 -20.16
N ASN A 210 -1.99 22.88 -21.20
CA ASN A 210 -1.74 23.36 -22.57
C ASN A 210 -2.64 24.54 -22.93
N TYR A 211 -3.89 24.50 -22.48
CA TYR A 211 -4.94 25.46 -22.80
C TYR A 211 -5.83 25.59 -21.55
N ASP A 212 -6.20 26.83 -21.20
CA ASP A 212 -7.01 27.19 -20.03
C ASP A 212 -6.44 26.84 -18.65
N SER A 213 -7.31 26.95 -17.63
CA SER A 213 -7.01 26.91 -16.20
C SER A 213 -7.61 25.67 -15.53
N PRO A 214 -6.93 24.50 -15.56
CA PRO A 214 -7.31 23.31 -14.79
C PRO A 214 -7.55 23.61 -13.31
N LEU A 215 -8.35 22.77 -12.67
CA LEU A 215 -8.45 22.75 -11.22
C LEU A 215 -7.60 21.60 -10.65
N TYR A 216 -6.70 21.92 -9.72
CA TYR A 216 -5.92 20.95 -8.97
C TYR A 216 -6.24 21.05 -7.48
N LEU A 217 -6.78 19.98 -6.91
CA LEU A 217 -7.11 19.87 -5.49
C LEU A 217 -6.48 18.61 -4.91
N ASP A 218 -5.83 18.71 -3.76
CA ASP A 218 -5.17 17.59 -3.08
C ASP A 218 -4.22 16.79 -3.99
N CYS A 219 -3.55 17.42 -4.96
CA CYS A 219 -2.67 16.74 -5.90
C CYS A 219 -1.21 16.77 -5.44
N VAL A 220 -0.50 15.65 -5.60
CA VAL A 220 0.94 15.54 -5.35
C VAL A 220 1.68 15.43 -6.67
N SER A 221 2.81 16.14 -6.80
CA SER A 221 3.68 16.10 -7.99
C SER A 221 5.17 16.06 -7.58
N MET A 222 5.83 14.92 -7.83
CA MET A 222 7.19 14.66 -7.36
C MET A 222 8.10 14.03 -8.42
N GLY A 223 9.39 14.39 -8.42
CA GLY A 223 10.38 13.86 -9.36
C GLY A 223 10.51 14.62 -10.67
N PHE A 224 9.88 15.79 -10.77
CA PHE A 224 9.85 16.65 -11.97
C PHE A 224 10.72 17.89 -11.79
N GLY A 225 11.13 18.49 -12.91
CA GLY A 225 11.79 19.80 -12.92
C GLY A 225 10.80 20.95 -12.79
N THR A 226 9.54 20.71 -13.15
CA THR A 226 8.42 21.62 -12.89
C THR A 226 7.20 20.80 -12.48
N ALA A 227 6.85 20.78 -11.22
CA ALA A 227 5.79 19.92 -10.70
C ALA A 227 4.41 20.32 -11.26
N PHE A 228 4.12 21.61 -11.35
CA PHE A 228 2.91 22.19 -11.90
C PHE A 228 3.26 23.32 -12.87
N LYS A 229 2.93 23.15 -14.15
CA LYS A 229 3.13 24.20 -15.15
C LYS A 229 2.11 25.34 -14.93
N SER A 230 2.52 26.56 -15.24
CA SER A 230 1.69 27.77 -15.17
C SER A 230 0.34 27.66 -15.90
N GLY A 231 -0.61 28.50 -15.50
CA GLY A 231 -1.95 28.55 -16.07
C GLY A 231 -2.94 27.68 -15.32
N THR A 232 -2.91 27.68 -13.98
CA THR A 232 -3.81 26.91 -13.13
C THR A 232 -5.00 27.77 -12.70
N SER A 233 -6.16 27.15 -12.43
CA SER A 233 -7.29 27.84 -11.82
C SER A 233 -6.89 28.45 -10.48
N GLY A 234 -7.38 29.66 -10.20
CA GLY A 234 -7.17 30.35 -8.93
C GLY A 234 -7.79 29.62 -7.73
N SER A 235 -8.69 28.66 -7.98
CA SER A 235 -9.26 27.78 -6.96
C SER A 235 -8.41 26.55 -6.66
N SER A 236 -7.29 26.35 -7.36
CA SER A 236 -6.39 25.23 -7.08
C SER A 236 -5.67 25.45 -5.75
N ASP A 237 -5.73 24.47 -4.85
CA ASP A 237 -5.14 24.57 -3.52
C ASP A 237 -4.89 23.19 -2.89
N TYR A 238 -4.23 23.18 -1.72
CA TYR A 238 -3.88 21.96 -0.97
C TYR A 238 -3.07 20.95 -1.79
N ASN A 239 -2.23 21.43 -2.70
CA ASN A 239 -1.36 20.61 -3.54
C ASN A 239 0.03 20.45 -2.91
N CYS A 240 0.80 19.46 -3.35
CA CYS A 240 2.16 19.25 -2.90
C CYS A 240 3.12 19.09 -4.08
N SER A 241 4.23 19.84 -4.07
CA SER A 241 5.29 19.74 -5.08
C SER A 241 6.68 19.50 -4.50
N GLY A 242 7.51 18.82 -5.28
CA GLY A 242 8.96 18.72 -5.02
C GLY A 242 9.72 20.04 -5.24
N ASP A 243 9.09 21.01 -5.90
CA ASP A 243 9.62 22.35 -6.20
C ASP A 243 8.67 23.45 -5.68
N THR A 244 8.82 24.69 -6.17
CA THR A 244 8.01 25.83 -5.72
C THR A 244 6.67 26.01 -6.44
N THR A 245 6.27 25.08 -7.33
CA THR A 245 5.23 25.34 -8.32
C THR A 245 3.81 24.93 -7.92
N ALA A 246 3.61 24.18 -6.82
CA ALA A 246 2.27 23.84 -6.35
C ALA A 246 1.38 25.09 -6.19
N PRO A 247 0.23 25.18 -6.90
CA PRO A 247 -0.64 26.35 -6.85
C PRO A 247 -1.49 26.36 -5.58
N GLY A 248 -1.89 27.55 -5.12
CA GLY A 248 -2.69 27.74 -3.91
C GLY A 248 -1.88 28.18 -2.69
N SER A 249 -2.57 28.75 -1.69
CA SER A 249 -1.97 29.30 -0.48
C SER A 249 -1.67 28.26 0.59
N HIS A 250 -2.46 27.18 0.64
CA HIS A 250 -2.30 26.09 1.60
C HIS A 250 -1.39 24.97 1.06
N SER A 251 -0.98 25.08 -0.20
CA SER A 251 -0.12 24.10 -0.86
C SER A 251 1.28 24.00 -0.28
N LEU A 252 1.74 22.76 -0.17
CA LEU A 252 3.08 22.38 0.25
C LEU A 252 4.07 22.49 -0.92
N LYS A 253 5.15 23.25 -0.70
CA LYS A 253 6.18 23.50 -1.72
C LYS A 253 7.54 22.99 -1.25
N SER A 254 8.39 22.67 -2.21
CA SER A 254 9.79 22.25 -2.01
C SER A 254 9.94 21.05 -1.08
N LYS A 255 9.02 20.08 -1.18
CA LYS A 255 9.04 18.88 -0.34
C LYS A 255 10.01 17.84 -0.90
N THR A 256 10.66 17.09 0.00
CA THR A 256 11.63 16.07 -0.42
C THR A 256 10.90 14.81 -0.88
N TYR A 257 11.10 14.39 -2.13
CA TYR A 257 10.43 13.23 -2.73
C TYR A 257 10.60 11.94 -1.90
N ALA A 258 11.83 11.63 -1.48
CA ALA A 258 12.12 10.44 -0.68
C ALA A 258 11.43 10.43 0.70
N ASN A 259 10.94 11.58 1.17
CA ASN A 259 10.25 11.71 2.45
C ASN A 259 8.74 11.45 2.36
N GLN A 260 8.17 11.37 1.15
CA GLN A 260 6.71 11.28 1.01
C GLN A 260 6.19 9.85 0.87
N PHE A 261 6.96 8.96 0.22
CA PHE A 261 6.49 7.62 -0.16
C PHE A 261 7.32 6.51 0.46
N VAL A 262 6.70 5.32 0.61
CA VAL A 262 7.35 4.12 1.17
C VAL A 262 8.61 3.77 0.40
N ASN A 263 8.55 3.80 -0.93
CA ASN A 263 9.73 3.63 -1.75
C ASN A 263 9.58 4.34 -3.09
N ASN A 264 10.50 5.25 -3.42
CA ASN A 264 10.54 5.92 -4.72
C ASN A 264 11.74 5.47 -5.59
N SER A 265 12.41 4.39 -5.21
CA SER A 265 13.58 3.88 -5.91
C SER A 265 13.23 2.83 -6.97
N ASN A 266 13.84 3.00 -8.16
CA ASN A 266 13.79 2.15 -9.37
C ASN A 266 12.43 1.54 -9.76
N SER A 267 12.34 0.95 -10.96
CA SER A 267 11.06 0.47 -11.50
C SER A 267 10.48 -0.76 -10.80
N SER A 268 11.30 -1.54 -10.08
CA SER A 268 10.88 -2.84 -9.50
C SER A 268 10.53 -2.76 -8.01
N SER A 269 11.11 -1.80 -7.29
CA SER A 269 10.93 -1.67 -5.84
C SER A 269 10.01 -0.53 -5.41
N ARG A 270 9.62 0.36 -6.34
CA ARG A 270 8.76 1.52 -6.06
C ARG A 270 7.43 1.14 -5.41
N ASP A 271 6.98 2.05 -4.55
CA ASP A 271 5.78 1.97 -3.76
C ASP A 271 5.35 3.39 -3.38
N PHE A 272 4.33 3.89 -4.08
CA PHE A 272 3.83 5.25 -3.92
C PHE A 272 2.73 5.38 -2.85
N ARG A 273 2.60 4.38 -1.98
CA ARG A 273 1.88 4.57 -0.72
C ARG A 273 2.57 5.65 0.08
N VAL A 274 1.78 6.50 0.74
CA VAL A 274 2.30 7.52 1.66
C VAL A 274 2.93 6.81 2.86
N LYS A 275 4.15 7.23 3.25
CA LYS A 275 4.84 6.64 4.40
C LYS A 275 4.59 7.42 5.68
N SER A 276 4.85 6.77 6.81
CA SER A 276 4.83 7.43 8.12
C SER A 276 5.77 8.64 8.14
N GLY A 277 5.28 9.75 8.71
CA GLY A 277 6.03 11.02 8.81
C GLY A 277 6.11 11.83 7.52
N ALA A 278 5.42 11.44 6.45
CA ALA A 278 5.32 12.24 5.23
C ALA A 278 4.63 13.59 5.50
N ASP A 279 5.06 14.63 4.79
CA ASP A 279 4.45 15.97 4.86
C ASP A 279 3.01 15.97 4.32
N LEU A 280 2.64 14.97 3.50
CA LEU A 280 1.33 14.84 2.88
C LEU A 280 0.20 14.55 3.87
N ILE A 281 0.53 13.98 5.03
CA ILE A 281 -0.43 13.49 6.01
C ILE A 281 -1.15 14.67 6.66
N ASN A 282 -2.48 14.64 6.69
CA ASN A 282 -3.33 15.68 7.27
C ASN A 282 -3.11 17.09 6.70
N ALA A 283 -2.63 17.18 5.46
CA ALA A 283 -2.31 18.44 4.81
C ALA A 283 -3.28 18.82 3.69
N GLY A 284 -4.25 17.96 3.36
CA GLY A 284 -5.27 18.18 2.33
C GLY A 284 -6.54 18.81 2.88
N THR A 285 -7.53 18.97 1.98
CA THR A 285 -8.88 19.45 2.30
C THR A 285 -9.94 18.40 1.93
N PRO A 286 -11.04 18.24 2.68
CA PRO A 286 -12.06 17.26 2.33
C PRO A 286 -12.77 17.59 0.99
N GLU A 287 -12.49 16.81 -0.04
CA GLU A 287 -13.15 16.91 -1.37
C GLU A 287 -14.16 15.77 -1.58
N SER A 288 -15.09 15.57 -0.64
CA SER A 288 -16.03 14.45 -0.66
C SER A 288 -17.03 14.48 -1.82
N SER A 289 -17.27 15.66 -2.42
CA SER A 289 -18.08 15.81 -3.64
C SER A 289 -17.45 15.12 -4.85
N TYR A 290 -16.12 15.02 -4.90
CA TYR A 290 -15.39 14.34 -5.96
C TYR A 290 -14.99 12.92 -5.56
N THR A 291 -14.46 12.75 -4.35
CA THR A 291 -13.85 11.48 -3.89
C THR A 291 -14.85 10.51 -3.24
N GLY A 292 -16.06 10.96 -2.94
CA GLY A 292 -17.00 10.20 -2.08
C GLY A 292 -16.47 9.96 -0.66
N GLY A 293 -15.42 10.66 -0.24
CA GLY A 293 -14.74 10.42 1.05
C GLY A 293 -13.85 9.17 1.05
N LEU A 294 -13.49 8.65 -0.12
CA LEU A 294 -12.67 7.45 -0.29
C LEU A 294 -11.35 7.77 -1.00
N ASP A 295 -10.32 6.96 -0.78
CA ASP A 295 -9.05 7.00 -1.51
C ASP A 295 -9.01 5.96 -2.66
N ILE A 296 -7.86 5.85 -3.33
CA ILE A 296 -7.65 4.96 -4.48
C ILE A 296 -7.90 3.47 -4.19
N ILE A 297 -7.83 3.03 -2.93
CA ILE A 297 -8.10 1.64 -2.52
C ILE A 297 -9.45 1.45 -1.80
N ASN A 298 -10.36 2.42 -1.95
CA ASN A 298 -11.64 2.47 -1.23
C ASN A 298 -11.47 2.48 0.30
N GLN A 299 -10.40 3.08 0.80
CA GLN A 299 -10.23 3.37 2.22
C GLN A 299 -10.79 4.76 2.54
N THR A 300 -11.44 4.90 3.68
CA THR A 300 -12.02 6.17 4.11
C THR A 300 -10.94 7.22 4.33
N ARG A 301 -11.12 8.40 3.73
CA ARG A 301 -10.30 9.59 3.98
C ARG A 301 -10.73 10.30 5.25
N SER A 302 -9.80 10.98 5.92
CA SER A 302 -10.11 11.92 6.98
C SER A 302 -11.11 12.98 6.50
N SER A 303 -12.19 13.17 7.26
CA SER A 303 -13.28 14.10 6.92
C SER A 303 -12.95 15.56 7.24
N SER A 304 -11.77 15.85 7.77
CA SER A 304 -11.33 17.21 8.12
C SER A 304 -9.99 17.58 7.50
N THR A 305 -9.07 16.62 7.44
CA THR A 305 -7.68 16.83 7.01
C THR A 305 -7.22 15.56 6.31
N PRO A 306 -7.65 15.28 5.08
CA PRO A 306 -7.17 14.13 4.33
C PRO A 306 -5.68 14.25 3.98
N THR A 307 -5.09 13.13 3.60
CA THR A 307 -3.76 13.08 3.01
C THR A 307 -3.82 13.64 1.58
N ILE A 308 -2.89 14.54 1.24
CA ILE A 308 -2.75 15.02 -0.14
C ILE A 308 -2.33 13.84 -1.03
N GLY A 309 -2.99 13.67 -2.17
CA GLY A 309 -2.73 12.63 -3.16
C GLY A 309 -3.76 11.52 -3.15
N ALA A 310 -3.47 10.45 -3.89
CA ALA A 310 -4.41 9.36 -4.15
C ALA A 310 -4.57 8.36 -3.00
N TRP A 311 -3.64 8.33 -2.04
CA TRP A 311 -3.59 7.34 -0.97
C TRP A 311 -3.79 8.00 0.39
N GLU A 312 -4.76 7.52 1.17
CA GLU A 312 -4.93 7.98 2.54
C GLU A 312 -3.95 7.26 3.47
N TYR A 313 -3.13 8.04 4.17
CA TYR A 313 -2.34 7.49 5.26
C TYR A 313 -3.22 7.32 6.49
N ILE A 314 -3.62 6.09 6.76
CA ILE A 314 -4.11 5.71 8.07
C ILE A 314 -2.89 5.46 8.93
N SER A 315 -2.66 6.28 9.95
CA SER A 315 -1.72 5.93 11.00
C SER A 315 -2.18 4.56 11.49
N GLY A 316 -1.43 3.51 11.15
CA GLY A 316 -1.77 2.13 11.50
C GLY A 316 -2.22 2.19 12.94
N GLY A 317 -3.52 1.94 13.15
CA GLY A 317 -4.26 2.31 14.34
C GLY A 317 -3.77 1.50 15.51
N GLY A 318 -2.56 1.81 15.95
CA GLY A 318 -1.96 1.24 17.11
C GLY A 318 -2.72 1.81 18.26
N VAL A 319 -3.71 1.05 18.70
CA VAL A 319 -4.28 1.25 20.01
C VAL A 319 -3.08 1.19 20.95
N THR A 320 -2.70 2.34 21.49
CA THR A 320 -1.71 2.36 22.56
C THR A 320 -2.47 1.94 23.80
N VAL A 321 -2.41 0.66 24.13
CA VAL A 321 -3.00 0.15 25.36
C VAL A 321 -1.97 0.38 26.47
N ASN A 322 -2.16 1.45 27.23
CA ASN A 322 -1.39 1.74 28.43
C ASN A 322 -2.16 1.21 29.65
N LEU A 323 -1.68 0.11 30.22
CA LEU A 323 -2.25 -0.47 31.44
C LEU A 323 -1.26 -0.28 32.58
N SER A 324 -1.63 0.54 33.58
CA SER A 324 -0.83 0.84 34.77
C SER A 324 -1.54 0.37 36.05
N GLY A 325 -0.93 -0.50 36.87
CA GLY A 325 -1.54 -1.03 38.10
C GLY A 325 -0.96 -2.38 38.55
N GLN A 326 -1.40 -2.93 39.69
CA GLN A 326 -0.94 -4.26 40.15
C GLN A 326 -1.84 -5.37 39.57
N GLY A 327 -1.24 -6.32 38.84
CA GLY A 327 -1.86 -7.59 38.43
C GLY A 327 -2.89 -7.53 37.29
N PHE A 328 -2.43 -7.44 36.04
CA PHE A 328 -3.30 -7.64 34.87
C PHE A 328 -3.38 -9.13 34.51
N THR A 329 -4.59 -9.68 34.38
CA THR A 329 -4.79 -11.05 33.89
C THR A 329 -5.56 -11.02 32.58
N PHE A 330 -4.92 -11.50 31.51
CA PHE A 330 -5.54 -11.70 30.19
C PHE A 330 -5.87 -13.19 30.02
N THR A 331 -7.15 -13.53 30.14
CA THR A 331 -7.61 -14.93 29.99
C THR A 331 -7.62 -15.37 28.52
N GLN A 332 -7.96 -14.46 27.61
CA GLN A 332 -7.87 -14.63 26.16
C GLN A 332 -7.63 -13.25 25.52
N ALA A 333 -6.45 -13.03 24.94
CA ALA A 333 -6.12 -11.76 24.27
C ALA A 333 -5.54 -12.01 22.88
N ASN A 334 -6.13 -11.39 21.86
CA ASN A 334 -5.58 -11.31 20.51
C ASN A 334 -5.18 -9.85 20.26
N VAL A 335 -3.87 -9.57 20.37
CA VAL A 335 -3.33 -8.25 20.02
C VAL A 335 -2.85 -8.32 18.58
N SER A 336 -3.60 -7.70 17.66
CA SER A 336 -3.31 -7.73 16.23
C SER A 336 -2.17 -6.78 15.84
N GLU A 337 -1.65 -7.00 14.64
CA GLU A 337 -0.68 -6.13 14.01
C GLU A 337 -1.14 -4.66 14.02
N GLY A 338 -0.19 -3.76 14.26
CA GLY A 338 -0.42 -2.32 14.39
C GLY A 338 -0.51 -1.82 15.83
N THR A 339 -0.85 -2.67 16.80
CA THR A 339 -1.03 -2.28 18.22
C THR A 339 0.31 -2.10 18.95
N ALA A 340 0.48 -0.97 19.66
CA ALA A 340 1.57 -0.79 20.63
C ALA A 340 1.05 -1.10 22.05
N LEU A 341 1.63 -2.08 22.72
CA LEU A 341 1.21 -2.48 24.08
C LEU A 341 2.30 -2.13 25.10
N THR A 342 1.97 -1.26 26.05
CA THR A 342 2.82 -0.97 27.20
C THR A 342 2.13 -1.44 28.48
N LEU A 343 2.74 -2.39 29.17
CA LEU A 343 2.27 -2.89 30.47
C LEU A 343 3.24 -2.39 31.55
N SER A 344 2.75 -1.59 32.49
CA SER A 344 3.53 -1.11 33.64
C SER A 344 2.85 -1.51 34.96
N GLY A 345 3.49 -2.37 35.74
CA GLY A 345 2.85 -2.94 36.92
C GLY A 345 3.42 -4.27 37.39
N SER A 346 3.21 -4.62 38.65
CA SER A 346 3.62 -5.92 39.19
C SER A 346 2.73 -7.04 38.64
N THR A 347 3.28 -7.94 37.82
CA THR A 347 2.71 -9.24 37.44
C THR A 347 1.60 -9.30 36.36
N PRO A 348 1.84 -8.83 35.10
CA PRO A 348 0.99 -9.26 33.99
C PRO A 348 1.02 -10.78 33.81
N THR A 349 -0.17 -11.38 33.70
CA THR A 349 -0.37 -12.82 33.45
C THR A 349 -1.21 -13.02 32.19
N PHE A 350 -0.70 -13.77 31.22
CA PHE A 350 -1.39 -14.12 29.98
C PHE A 350 -1.69 -15.62 29.98
N THR A 351 -2.96 -15.99 30.09
CA THR A 351 -3.35 -17.41 30.21
C THR A 351 -3.50 -18.08 28.86
N GLN A 352 -4.12 -17.44 27.85
CA GLN A 352 -4.25 -17.91 26.46
C GLN A 352 -4.28 -16.72 25.47
N GLY A 353 -3.84 -16.92 24.22
CA GLY A 353 -3.96 -15.95 23.12
C GLY A 353 -2.68 -15.65 22.35
N THR A 354 -2.78 -14.83 21.30
CA THR A 354 -1.65 -14.41 20.47
C THR A 354 -1.38 -12.92 20.66
N VAL A 355 -0.13 -12.57 20.99
CA VAL A 355 0.32 -11.17 21.08
C VAL A 355 1.29 -10.91 19.92
N ALA A 356 0.87 -10.13 18.92
CA ALA A 356 1.65 -9.83 17.72
C ALA A 356 1.83 -8.30 17.48
N PRO A 357 2.58 -7.59 18.33
CA PRO A 357 2.78 -6.16 18.20
C PRO A 357 3.82 -5.84 17.11
N ASN A 358 3.56 -4.81 16.30
CA ASN A 358 4.47 -4.42 15.20
C ASN A 358 5.68 -3.60 15.70
N PHE A 359 5.55 -2.94 16.86
CA PHE A 359 6.52 -1.94 17.36
C PHE A 359 7.17 -2.26 18.71
N GLY A 360 7.12 -3.52 19.14
CA GLY A 360 7.69 -3.98 20.41
C GLY A 360 6.69 -3.97 21.57
N MET A 361 6.98 -4.77 22.59
CA MET A 361 6.22 -4.87 23.82
C MET A 361 7.16 -4.57 24.99
N ASN A 362 6.94 -3.44 25.66
CA ASN A 362 7.72 -3.09 26.84
C ASN A 362 7.00 -3.61 28.10
N LEU A 363 7.61 -4.56 28.80
CA LEU A 363 7.11 -5.15 30.04
C LEU A 363 7.93 -4.59 31.21
N THR A 364 7.32 -3.74 32.04
CA THR A 364 7.96 -3.21 33.25
C THR A 364 7.16 -3.65 34.48
N GLY A 365 7.76 -4.45 35.38
CA GLY A 365 7.02 -5.09 36.47
C GLY A 365 7.82 -6.15 37.24
N THR A 366 7.42 -6.58 38.43
CA THR A 366 8.21 -7.52 39.27
C THR A 366 8.29 -8.94 38.71
N ALA A 367 7.23 -9.41 38.03
CA ALA A 367 7.25 -10.67 37.27
C ALA A 367 6.34 -10.59 36.03
N SER A 368 6.46 -11.49 35.07
CA SER A 368 5.53 -11.64 33.93
C SER A 368 5.35 -13.12 33.59
N ASN A 369 4.11 -13.59 33.47
CA ASN A 369 3.79 -15.01 33.30
C ASN A 369 2.96 -15.26 32.04
N PHE A 370 3.38 -16.22 31.21
CA PHE A 370 2.70 -16.62 29.97
C PHE A 370 2.37 -18.12 30.03
N THR A 371 1.10 -18.49 30.12
CA THR A 371 0.69 -19.88 30.41
C THR A 371 0.33 -20.68 29.17
N GLN A 372 -0.21 -20.08 28.09
CA GLN A 372 -0.48 -20.69 26.77
C GLN A 372 -0.41 -19.64 25.63
N ALA A 373 0.40 -18.60 25.78
CA ALA A 373 0.43 -17.47 24.84
C ALA A 373 1.55 -17.63 23.80
N SER A 374 1.25 -17.27 22.55
CA SER A 374 2.27 -17.12 21.52
C SER A 374 2.60 -15.65 21.29
N VAL A 375 3.89 -15.31 21.30
CA VAL A 375 4.37 -13.97 20.94
C VAL A 375 5.01 -14.04 19.56
N ALA A 376 4.39 -13.40 18.58
CA ALA A 376 4.89 -13.32 17.22
C ALA A 376 5.41 -11.90 16.96
N MET A 377 6.63 -11.80 16.43
CA MET A 377 7.25 -10.55 15.95
C MET A 377 7.77 -9.54 17.01
N GLY A 378 8.86 -8.86 16.63
CA GLY A 378 9.31 -7.56 17.16
C GLY A 378 9.56 -7.41 18.66
N LEU A 379 9.74 -8.49 19.42
CA LEU A 379 9.79 -8.42 20.88
C LEU A 379 11.15 -7.91 21.41
N VAL A 380 11.22 -6.62 21.74
CA VAL A 380 12.24 -6.10 22.67
C VAL A 380 11.64 -6.16 24.07
N ILE A 381 11.95 -7.20 24.85
CA ILE A 381 11.67 -7.16 26.28
C ILE A 381 12.84 -6.41 26.94
N ASN A 382 12.58 -5.26 27.55
CA ASN A 382 13.49 -4.65 28.52
C ASN A 382 12.90 -4.85 29.91
N PRO A 383 12.92 -6.06 30.49
CA PRO A 383 12.47 -6.20 31.85
C PRO A 383 13.45 -5.45 32.74
N SER A 384 12.95 -4.46 33.46
CA SER A 384 13.38 -4.22 34.84
C SER A 384 12.80 -5.29 35.79
N ALA A 385 12.19 -6.35 35.23
CA ALA A 385 11.51 -7.42 35.95
C ALA A 385 12.46 -8.45 36.55
N GLN A 386 12.12 -8.90 37.76
CA GLN A 386 12.90 -9.90 38.45
C GLN A 386 12.61 -11.32 37.94
N ASN A 387 11.40 -11.62 37.42
CA ASN A 387 11.04 -12.98 36.95
C ASN A 387 10.22 -12.99 35.65
N LEU A 388 10.63 -13.75 34.63
CA LEU A 388 9.85 -13.99 33.40
C LEU A 388 9.56 -15.49 33.26
N SER A 389 8.30 -15.91 33.12
CA SER A 389 7.94 -17.33 33.00
C SER A 389 7.04 -17.67 31.80
N PHE A 390 7.29 -18.81 31.17
CA PHE A 390 6.48 -19.39 30.09
C PHE A 390 6.10 -20.85 30.43
N THR A 391 4.81 -21.17 30.55
CA THR A 391 4.30 -22.50 31.01
C THR A 391 3.68 -23.35 29.89
N GLN A 392 3.48 -22.75 28.70
CA GLN A 392 3.19 -23.37 27.39
C GLN A 392 3.10 -22.18 26.41
N GLY A 393 3.77 -22.22 25.26
CA GLY A 393 3.76 -21.09 24.33
C GLY A 393 4.91 -21.11 23.32
N SER A 394 4.75 -20.37 22.23
CA SER A 394 5.81 -20.15 21.25
C SER A 394 6.22 -18.68 21.23
N VAL A 395 7.53 -18.42 21.17
CA VAL A 395 8.08 -17.09 20.92
C VAL A 395 8.72 -17.17 19.53
N MET A 396 8.08 -16.56 18.53
CA MET A 396 8.53 -16.53 17.13
C MET A 396 8.76 -15.08 16.66
N PRO A 397 9.84 -14.42 17.13
CA PRO A 397 10.13 -13.06 16.78
C PRO A 397 10.82 -12.97 15.42
N SER A 398 10.40 -12.00 14.62
CA SER A 398 11.01 -11.66 13.33
C SER A 398 12.33 -10.88 13.47
N TRP A 399 12.65 -10.38 14.68
CA TRP A 399 13.85 -9.59 15.02
C TRP A 399 14.57 -10.18 16.26
N THR A 400 15.72 -9.60 16.64
CA THR A 400 16.50 -9.98 17.83
C THR A 400 15.66 -9.95 19.11
N VAL A 401 15.73 -11.00 19.93
CA VAL A 401 15.15 -10.98 21.28
C VAL A 401 16.21 -10.53 22.28
N GLY A 402 15.99 -9.41 22.95
CA GLY A 402 16.70 -9.08 24.18
C GLY A 402 15.91 -9.60 25.37
N LEU A 403 16.53 -10.43 26.23
CA LEU A 403 16.00 -10.78 27.54
C LEU A 403 17.01 -10.30 28.60
N SER A 404 16.57 -9.47 29.54
CA SER A 404 17.38 -9.02 30.70
C SER A 404 16.58 -9.14 32.00
N GLY A 405 17.05 -9.87 33.01
CA GLY A 405 16.29 -10.09 34.26
C GLY A 405 16.93 -11.11 35.21
N ILE A 406 16.38 -11.27 36.43
CA ILE A 406 16.99 -12.07 37.51
C ILE A 406 16.68 -13.58 37.41
N ASN A 407 15.50 -13.99 36.90
CA ASN A 407 15.18 -15.39 36.60
C ASN A 407 14.27 -15.52 35.38
N ILE A 408 14.69 -16.29 34.38
CA ILE A 408 13.84 -16.70 33.25
C ILE A 408 13.56 -18.20 33.37
N ALA A 409 12.28 -18.58 33.45
CA ALA A 409 11.84 -19.97 33.57
C ALA A 409 10.92 -20.38 32.41
N MET A 410 11.25 -21.45 31.70
CA MET A 410 10.46 -21.95 30.58
C MET A 410 10.12 -23.42 30.75
N THR A 411 8.83 -23.79 30.68
CA THR A 411 8.34 -25.16 30.90
C THR A 411 6.98 -25.46 30.24
N PRO A 412 6.84 -26.25 29.15
CA PRO A 412 7.62 -26.36 27.91
C PRO A 412 7.31 -25.22 26.91
N ALA A 413 8.34 -24.61 26.29
CA ALA A 413 8.17 -23.51 25.33
C ALA A 413 9.09 -23.66 24.11
N ASN A 414 8.64 -23.19 22.94
CA ASN A 414 9.46 -23.15 21.71
C ASN A 414 9.91 -21.71 21.43
N ILE A 415 11.22 -21.46 21.33
CA ILE A 415 11.74 -20.17 20.83
C ILE A 415 12.39 -20.39 19.48
N VAL A 416 11.94 -19.67 18.45
CA VAL A 416 12.51 -19.72 17.10
C VAL A 416 12.76 -18.29 16.61
N PRO A 417 13.86 -17.64 17.01
CA PRO A 417 14.17 -16.28 16.57
C PRO A 417 14.79 -16.27 15.17
N ASN A 418 14.38 -15.32 14.33
CA ASN A 418 14.86 -15.22 12.95
C ASN A 418 16.24 -14.54 12.79
N LEU A 419 16.61 -13.62 13.70
CA LEU A 419 17.81 -12.74 13.54
C LEU A 419 18.82 -12.79 14.69
N GLY A 420 18.44 -13.23 15.90
CA GLY A 420 19.38 -13.37 17.03
C GLY A 420 18.70 -13.46 18.40
N LEU A 421 19.41 -14.00 19.38
CA LEU A 421 19.00 -14.04 20.80
C LEU A 421 20.10 -13.40 21.65
N MET A 422 19.77 -12.34 22.37
CA MET A 422 20.63 -11.65 23.33
C MET A 422 20.13 -11.94 24.75
N LEU A 423 20.97 -12.55 25.57
CA LEU A 423 20.66 -12.90 26.95
C LEU A 423 21.63 -12.15 27.87
N ASN A 424 21.09 -11.24 28.68
CA ASN A 424 21.86 -10.47 29.65
C ASN A 424 21.40 -10.81 31.08
N ASP A 425 22.35 -11.04 31.99
CA ASP A 425 22.17 -11.24 33.44
C ASP A 425 21.71 -12.65 33.95
N GLN A 426 21.44 -12.73 35.26
CA GLN A 426 21.53 -13.92 36.15
C GLN A 426 20.61 -15.10 35.77
N ALA A 427 21.13 -16.33 35.99
CA ALA A 427 20.47 -17.66 35.97
C ALA A 427 19.20 -17.85 35.10
N MET A 428 19.36 -18.50 33.95
CA MET A 428 18.23 -18.97 33.12
C MET A 428 18.02 -20.48 33.28
N ASN A 429 16.77 -20.88 33.53
CA ASN A 429 16.39 -22.29 33.72
C ASN A 429 15.42 -22.73 32.61
N PHE A 430 15.87 -23.64 31.76
CA PHE A 430 15.07 -24.23 30.69
C PHE A 430 14.66 -25.67 31.06
N THR A 431 13.35 -25.93 31.14
CA THR A 431 12.80 -27.26 31.38
C THR A 431 11.91 -27.65 30.21
N ALA A 432 12.32 -28.64 29.40
CA ALA A 432 11.59 -29.09 28.21
C ALA A 432 11.36 -28.01 27.12
N ALA A 433 12.32 -27.08 26.94
CA ALA A 433 12.27 -26.06 25.90
C ALA A 433 12.99 -26.50 24.62
N ASN A 434 12.47 -26.08 23.45
CA ASN A 434 13.13 -26.26 22.15
C ASN A 434 13.60 -24.89 21.65
N LEU A 435 14.91 -24.78 21.41
CA LEU A 435 15.53 -23.61 20.80
C LEU A 435 15.81 -23.95 19.33
N GLY A 436 15.07 -23.32 18.42
CA GLY A 436 15.20 -23.53 16.98
C GLY A 436 16.53 -23.02 16.41
N PRO A 437 16.83 -23.30 15.13
CA PRO A 437 18.08 -22.89 14.49
C PRO A 437 18.19 -21.36 14.44
N PHE A 438 19.31 -20.82 14.93
CA PHE A 438 19.61 -19.39 14.93
C PHE A 438 20.32 -18.99 13.63
N ALA A 439 19.86 -17.92 12.96
CA ALA A 439 20.51 -17.40 11.75
C ALA A 439 21.78 -16.55 12.02
N ALA A 440 21.96 -16.03 13.25
CA ALA A 440 23.15 -15.25 13.62
C ALA A 440 23.46 -15.36 15.13
N SER A 441 24.74 -15.17 15.45
CA SER A 441 25.42 -15.27 16.75
C SER A 441 24.57 -14.92 17.98
N ALA A 442 24.42 -15.88 18.91
CA ALA A 442 23.97 -15.58 20.27
C ALA A 442 25.12 -14.93 21.05
N PHE A 443 24.91 -13.73 21.58
CA PHE A 443 25.82 -13.10 22.54
C PHE A 443 25.37 -13.48 23.95
N LEU A 444 26.17 -14.30 24.63
CA LEU A 444 26.00 -14.66 26.03
C LEU A 444 26.92 -13.79 26.87
N ASN A 445 26.36 -12.94 27.73
CA ASN A 445 27.17 -12.19 28.68
C ASN A 445 27.12 -12.86 30.07
N SER A 446 28.20 -13.58 30.41
CA SER A 446 28.72 -13.80 31.76
C SER A 446 28.15 -14.86 32.75
N GLN A 447 27.15 -15.71 32.46
CA GLN A 447 26.64 -16.72 33.43
C GLN A 447 26.19 -18.08 32.80
N PRO A 448 26.16 -19.21 33.55
CA PRO A 448 25.83 -20.54 33.02
C PRO A 448 24.35 -20.73 32.66
N LEU A 449 24.09 -21.48 31.58
CA LEU A 449 22.75 -21.95 31.17
C LEU A 449 22.45 -23.32 31.81
N ASN A 450 21.31 -23.46 32.48
CA ASN A 450 20.86 -24.73 33.05
C ASN A 450 19.73 -25.34 32.22
N PHE A 451 19.99 -26.54 31.66
CA PHE A 451 19.00 -27.34 30.95
C PHE A 451 18.65 -28.59 31.75
N THR A 452 17.39 -28.69 32.20
CA THR A 452 16.89 -29.86 32.94
C THR A 452 16.58 -31.03 32.00
N THR A 453 15.93 -30.73 30.87
CA THR A 453 15.59 -31.67 29.78
C THR A 453 15.36 -30.87 28.49
N GLY A 454 16.19 -30.96 27.45
CA GLY A 454 16.03 -30.20 26.20
C GLY A 454 17.21 -30.36 25.23
N PHE A 455 17.04 -29.99 23.97
CA PHE A 455 18.09 -30.07 22.93
C PHE A 455 18.26 -28.71 22.24
N LEU A 456 19.51 -28.30 21.99
CA LEU A 456 19.85 -27.21 21.07
C LEU A 456 19.81 -27.79 19.65
N ASN A 457 18.93 -27.29 18.78
CA ASN A 457 18.80 -27.81 17.42
C ASN A 457 19.32 -26.76 16.42
N GLY A 458 20.62 -26.85 16.10
CA GLY A 458 21.34 -25.93 15.22
C GLY A 458 22.84 -26.04 15.49
N GLY A 459 23.67 -25.95 14.44
CA GLY A 459 25.12 -26.18 14.54
C GLY A 459 25.75 -25.47 15.75
N ALA A 460 26.55 -26.22 16.52
CA ALA A 460 27.06 -25.77 17.80
C ALA A 460 27.71 -24.38 17.69
N PRO A 461 27.24 -23.37 18.43
CA PRO A 461 28.00 -22.13 18.56
C PRO A 461 29.35 -22.49 19.21
N THR A 462 30.44 -21.89 18.72
CA THR A 462 31.77 -22.01 19.32
C THR A 462 31.77 -21.32 20.68
N LEU A 463 31.35 -22.02 21.73
CA LEU A 463 31.39 -21.57 23.11
C LEU A 463 32.39 -22.43 23.90
N PRO A 464 33.12 -21.85 24.88
CA PRO A 464 33.94 -22.62 25.81
C PRO A 464 33.06 -23.59 26.64
N GLU A 465 33.53 -24.83 26.86
CA GLU A 465 32.77 -25.89 27.59
C GLU A 465 32.32 -25.47 29.01
N GLU A 466 32.94 -24.46 29.61
CA GLU A 466 32.63 -23.96 30.96
C GLU A 466 31.27 -23.24 31.08
N TYR A 467 30.59 -22.94 29.97
CA TYR A 467 29.33 -22.19 29.95
C TYR A 467 28.06 -23.04 29.82
N ILE A 468 28.16 -24.37 29.65
CA ILE A 468 27.00 -25.26 29.46
C ILE A 468 27.04 -26.42 30.46
N THR A 469 26.12 -26.44 31.42
CA THR A 469 25.98 -27.58 32.35
C THR A 469 24.79 -28.44 31.95
N PHE A 470 25.05 -29.63 31.38
CA PHE A 470 24.02 -30.64 31.16
C PHE A 470 23.83 -31.50 32.41
N ALA A 471 22.59 -31.65 32.88
CA ALA A 471 22.25 -32.68 33.86
C ALA A 471 22.40 -34.07 33.21
N ARG A 472 23.60 -34.67 33.26
CA ARG A 472 23.84 -36.03 32.74
C ARG A 472 23.00 -37.02 33.54
N ARG A 473 21.97 -37.59 32.90
CA ARG A 473 21.24 -38.75 33.40
C ARG A 473 22.21 -39.95 33.41
N LYS A 474 22.76 -40.30 34.56
CA LYS A 474 23.47 -41.58 34.76
C LYS A 474 22.46 -42.72 34.67
N THR A 475 22.18 -43.20 33.46
CA THR A 475 21.53 -44.51 33.29
C THR A 475 22.63 -45.56 33.49
N ARG A 476 22.67 -46.20 34.66
CA ARG A 476 23.44 -47.44 34.85
C ARG A 476 22.74 -48.53 34.05
N MET A 477 23.48 -49.21 33.16
CA MET A 477 23.10 -50.53 32.63
C MET A 477 23.14 -51.58 33.73
#